data_AF-A0A0Q0XPD8-F1
#
_entry.id   AF-A0A0Q0XPD8-F1
#
_cell.length_a   1.000
_cell.length_b   1.000
_cell.length_c   1.000
_cell.angle_alpha   90.00
_cell.angle_beta   90.00
_cell.angle_gamma   90.00
#
_symmetry.space_group_name_H-M   'P 1'
#
loop_
_entity.id
_entity.type
_entity.pdbx_description
1 polymer ?
#
loop_
_entity_poly.entity_id
_entity_poly.type
_entity_poly.pdbx_seq_one_letter_code
_entity_poly.pdbx_strand_id
1 'polypeptide(L)'
;MFELYKKRQLGDYIVDSFTFFKTFGKHFFKIFFIINATMLLVTGALMYWFLKLNFQFLSNDAVQKANPNQFLDYLGSSPAILAFTIVSIIILVLISLFNSAYPILYLKLIAQQNNNDFTAKEVLKTFRQSIWKIFKFTIGLLFIVMPALFILIIALFFLCFALVGIPLIIVAIPTLFTFVHLSYYSYLTEEKSFFESLNHAYILVKEDFWSTIGASFIVMIIIQMVQASITMFFYFVGIFAFIFFAIANPDFEKSSFQVSPVIIILLTIVFVLILVLSNIFNNILVINQGIIYYSLGSENKISATEIESIGSNNE
;
A
#
# COMPACT_ATOMS: atom_id res chain seq x y z
N MET A 1 8.56 27.25 -0.17
CA MET A 1 7.22 26.64 -0.27
C MET A 1 7.38 25.36 -1.08
N PHE A 2 6.70 24.27 -0.72
CA PHE A 2 6.81 23.02 -1.50
C PHE A 2 5.95 23.15 -2.76
N GLU A 3 6.56 22.98 -3.92
CA GLU A 3 5.89 23.15 -5.21
C GLU A 3 5.59 21.77 -5.83
N LEU A 4 4.32 21.50 -6.13
CA LEU A 4 3.91 20.22 -6.71
C LEU A 4 4.28 20.12 -8.20
N TYR A 5 3.94 21.14 -8.99
CA TYR A 5 4.24 21.21 -10.42
C TYR A 5 5.62 21.79 -10.63
N LYS A 6 6.62 20.93 -10.70
CA LYS A 6 8.02 21.31 -10.91
C LYS A 6 8.71 20.20 -11.68
N LYS A 7 9.48 20.55 -12.71
CA LYS A 7 10.35 19.60 -13.42
C LYS A 7 11.45 19.11 -12.50
N ARG A 8 11.64 17.80 -12.42
CA ARG A 8 12.53 17.13 -11.47
C ARG A 8 13.46 16.17 -12.19
N GLN A 9 14.67 16.04 -11.66
CA GLN A 9 15.59 14.97 -12.03
C GLN A 9 15.42 13.79 -11.07
N LEU A 10 16.07 12.66 -11.37
CA LEU A 10 16.02 11.43 -10.56
C LEU A 10 16.23 11.69 -9.06
N GLY A 11 17.26 12.47 -8.71
CA GLY A 11 17.57 12.79 -7.30
C GLY A 11 16.49 13.64 -6.63
N ASP A 12 15.90 14.59 -7.37
CA ASP A 12 14.85 15.47 -6.86
C ASP A 12 13.59 14.69 -6.52
N TYR A 13 13.21 13.68 -7.32
CA TYR A 13 12.05 12.83 -7.01
C TYR A 13 12.17 12.18 -5.62
N ILE A 14 13.36 11.72 -5.28
CA ILE A 14 13.63 11.07 -3.98
C ILE A 14 13.60 12.12 -2.86
N VAL A 15 14.37 13.20 -3.02
CA VAL A 15 14.52 14.25 -1.99
C VAL A 15 13.19 14.97 -1.73
N ASP A 16 12.42 15.31 -2.76
CA ASP A 16 11.15 15.99 -2.63
C ASP A 16 10.08 15.09 -1.98
N SER A 17 10.15 13.77 -2.19
CA SER A 17 9.24 12.83 -1.52
C SER A 17 9.41 12.86 0.01
N PHE A 18 10.65 12.88 0.51
CA PHE A 18 10.92 13.01 1.94
C PHE A 18 10.68 14.44 2.44
N THR A 19 10.99 15.45 1.62
CA THR A 19 10.73 16.86 1.94
C THR A 19 9.23 17.12 2.12
N PHE A 20 8.38 16.48 1.30
CA PHE A 20 6.93 16.53 1.47
C PHE A 20 6.51 16.11 2.89
N PHE A 21 7.03 14.99 3.41
CA PHE A 21 6.71 14.56 4.77
C PHE A 21 7.34 15.46 5.84
N LYS A 22 8.49 16.07 5.57
CA LYS A 22 9.08 17.07 6.47
C LYS A 22 8.18 18.32 6.58
N THR A 23 7.56 18.75 5.48
CA THR A 23 6.70 19.94 5.43
C THR A 23 5.27 19.65 5.88
N PHE A 24 4.65 18.59 5.37
CA PHE A 24 3.22 18.29 5.54
C PHE A 24 2.95 17.04 6.38
N GLY A 25 3.96 16.25 6.77
CA GLY A 25 3.78 14.94 7.38
C GLY A 25 2.97 14.96 8.68
N LYS A 26 3.14 15.98 9.52
CA LYS A 26 2.32 16.13 10.74
C LYS A 26 0.83 16.30 10.41
N HIS A 27 0.53 17.13 9.41
CA HIS A 27 -0.85 17.37 8.97
C HIS A 27 -1.44 16.13 8.29
N PHE A 28 -0.68 15.55 7.35
CA PHE A 28 -1.00 14.33 6.63
C PHE A 28 -1.31 13.18 7.59
N PHE A 29 -0.36 12.77 8.44
CA PHE A 29 -0.57 11.63 9.33
C PHE A 29 -1.62 11.89 10.40
N LYS A 30 -1.79 13.14 10.87
CA LYS A 30 -2.89 13.47 11.78
C LYS A 30 -4.25 13.17 11.14
N ILE A 31 -4.48 13.63 9.91
CA ILE A 31 -5.75 13.35 9.21
C ILE A 31 -5.86 11.86 8.87
N PHE A 32 -4.78 11.25 8.37
CA PHE A 32 -4.74 9.82 8.05
C PHE A 32 -5.17 8.98 9.25
N PHE A 33 -4.57 9.18 10.43
CA PHE A 33 -4.91 8.42 11.62
C PHE A 33 -6.29 8.76 12.18
N ILE A 34 -6.77 10.01 12.08
CA ILE A 34 -8.14 10.34 12.50
C ILE A 34 -9.16 9.50 11.71
N ILE A 35 -8.94 9.30 10.41
CA ILE A 35 -9.86 8.56 9.56
C ILE A 35 -9.62 7.03 9.67
N ASN A 36 -8.36 6.60 9.76
CA ASN A 36 -7.97 5.19 9.69
C ASN A 36 -7.92 4.49 11.05
N ALA A 37 -7.80 5.21 12.17
CA ALA A 37 -7.63 4.60 13.51
C ALA A 37 -8.76 3.63 13.86
N THR A 38 -10.01 3.95 13.54
CA THR A 38 -11.13 3.04 13.79
C THR A 38 -10.99 1.75 12.98
N MET A 39 -10.60 1.84 11.71
CA MET A 39 -10.41 0.67 10.86
C MET A 39 -9.21 -0.18 11.31
N LEU A 40 -8.14 0.45 11.78
CA LEU A 40 -6.98 -0.21 12.37
C LEU A 40 -7.33 -0.96 13.66
N LEU A 41 -8.13 -0.36 14.55
CA LEU A 41 -8.59 -1.01 15.78
C LEU A 41 -9.47 -2.22 15.47
N VAL A 42 -10.41 -2.09 14.53
CA VAL A 42 -11.24 -3.21 14.09
C VAL A 42 -10.37 -4.33 13.52
N THR A 43 -9.36 -3.99 12.71
CA THR A 43 -8.40 -4.97 12.17
C THR A 43 -7.62 -5.68 13.27
N GLY A 44 -7.23 -4.98 14.33
CA GLY A 44 -6.60 -5.59 15.50
C GLY A 44 -7.52 -6.61 16.19
N ALA A 45 -8.80 -6.28 16.38
CA ALA A 45 -9.78 -7.21 16.94
C ALA A 45 -9.99 -8.44 16.05
N LEU A 46 -10.07 -8.25 14.72
CA LEU A 46 -10.15 -9.34 13.75
C LEU A 46 -8.90 -10.22 13.81
N MET A 47 -7.70 -9.62 13.90
CA MET A 47 -6.45 -10.36 13.99
C MET A 47 -6.39 -11.20 15.27
N TYR A 48 -6.82 -10.66 16.42
CA TYR A 48 -6.90 -11.42 17.67
C TYR A 48 -7.76 -12.68 17.50
N TRP A 49 -8.94 -12.52 16.91
CA TRP A 49 -9.86 -13.64 16.72
C TRP A 49 -9.32 -14.64 15.70
N PHE A 50 -8.70 -14.14 14.61
CA PHE A 50 -8.00 -14.96 13.63
C PHE A 50 -6.89 -15.79 14.28
N LEU A 51 -6.00 -15.18 15.06
CA LEU A 51 -4.94 -15.88 15.78
C LEU A 51 -5.50 -16.91 16.75
N LYS A 52 -6.53 -16.53 17.53
CA LYS A 52 -7.20 -17.43 18.46
C LYS A 52 -7.76 -18.67 17.77
N LEU A 53 -8.49 -18.50 16.66
CA LEU A 53 -9.02 -19.64 15.89
C LEU A 53 -7.91 -20.53 15.32
N ASN A 54 -6.86 -19.94 14.74
CA ASN A 54 -5.77 -20.70 14.16
C ASN A 54 -5.00 -21.49 15.22
N PHE A 55 -4.70 -20.91 16.38
CA PHE A 55 -4.04 -21.63 17.46
C PHE A 55 -4.93 -22.72 18.07
N GLN A 56 -6.25 -22.50 18.16
CA GLN A 56 -7.20 -23.55 18.57
C GLN A 56 -7.21 -24.71 17.58
N PHE A 57 -7.23 -24.41 16.27
CA PHE A 57 -7.15 -25.42 15.22
C PHE A 57 -5.84 -26.24 15.29
N LEU A 58 -4.69 -25.57 15.48
CA LEU A 58 -3.38 -26.22 15.62
C LEU A 58 -3.26 -27.10 16.88
N SER A 59 -3.93 -26.70 17.97
CA SER A 59 -3.93 -27.45 19.25
C SER A 59 -4.84 -28.68 19.25
N ASN A 60 -5.63 -28.90 18.19
CA ASN A 60 -6.58 -30.00 18.14
C ASN A 60 -5.90 -31.27 17.57
N ASP A 61 -5.72 -32.29 18.40
CA ASP A 61 -5.01 -33.55 18.08
C ASP A 61 -5.58 -34.29 16.85
N ALA A 62 -6.85 -34.06 16.50
CA ALA A 62 -7.48 -34.61 15.31
C ALA A 62 -6.89 -34.10 13.98
N VAL A 63 -6.23 -32.94 13.99
CA VAL A 63 -5.64 -32.28 12.81
C VAL A 63 -4.23 -32.80 12.49
N GLN A 64 -3.50 -33.34 13.48
CA GLN A 64 -2.13 -33.84 13.26
C GLN A 64 -2.02 -35.11 12.39
N LYS A 65 -3.15 -35.74 12.03
CA LYS A 65 -3.23 -36.93 11.15
C LYS A 65 -3.61 -36.61 9.69
N ALA A 66 -3.38 -35.38 9.23
CA ALA A 66 -4.16 -34.67 8.22
C ALA A 66 -4.40 -35.32 6.84
N ASN A 67 -5.67 -35.18 6.42
CA ASN A 67 -6.19 -35.18 5.05
C ASN A 67 -6.32 -33.69 4.59
N PRO A 68 -5.95 -33.28 3.35
CA PRO A 68 -5.82 -31.85 2.96
C PRO A 68 -7.09 -30.98 3.03
N ASN A 69 -8.29 -31.56 2.99
CA ASN A 69 -9.55 -30.80 2.87
C ASN A 69 -10.12 -30.27 4.21
N GLN A 70 -9.57 -30.67 5.35
CA GLN A 70 -10.14 -30.37 6.68
C GLN A 70 -10.14 -28.88 7.05
N PHE A 71 -9.30 -28.04 6.46
CA PHE A 71 -9.31 -26.60 6.70
C PHE A 71 -10.56 -25.93 6.11
N LEU A 72 -10.94 -26.30 4.89
CA LEU A 72 -12.18 -25.84 4.26
C LEU A 72 -13.39 -26.35 5.03
N ASP A 73 -13.35 -27.59 5.50
CA ASP A 73 -14.40 -28.16 6.34
C ASP A 73 -14.50 -27.44 7.69
N TYR A 74 -13.37 -27.02 8.29
CA TYR A 74 -13.36 -26.23 9.54
C TYR A 74 -13.91 -24.81 9.32
N LEU A 75 -13.56 -24.14 8.23
CA LEU A 75 -14.14 -22.82 7.88
C LEU A 75 -15.64 -22.90 7.59
N GLY A 76 -16.09 -23.99 6.96
CA GLY A 76 -17.50 -24.29 6.68
C GLY A 76 -18.26 -24.91 7.85
N SER A 77 -17.56 -25.34 8.90
CA SER A 77 -18.14 -26.09 10.04
C SER A 77 -19.13 -25.26 10.85
N SER A 78 -18.97 -23.94 10.86
CA SER A 78 -19.82 -23.02 11.60
C SER A 78 -20.17 -21.80 10.74
N PRO A 79 -21.48 -21.50 10.55
CA PRO A 79 -21.92 -20.26 9.91
C PRO A 79 -21.31 -19.00 10.54
N ALA A 80 -20.97 -19.03 11.82
CA ALA A 80 -20.33 -17.91 12.51
C ALA A 80 -18.89 -17.65 12.05
N ILE A 81 -18.10 -18.72 11.80
CA ILE A 81 -16.72 -18.63 11.29
C ILE A 81 -16.72 -18.13 9.85
N LEU A 82 -17.66 -18.62 9.03
CA LEU A 82 -17.82 -18.16 7.66
C LEU A 82 -18.19 -16.66 7.61
N ALA A 83 -19.18 -16.24 8.40
CA ALA A 83 -19.60 -14.84 8.48
C ALA A 83 -18.44 -13.93 8.93
N PHE A 84 -17.68 -14.34 9.95
CA PHE A 84 -16.50 -13.60 10.41
C PHE A 84 -15.44 -13.46 9.30
N THR A 85 -15.15 -14.54 8.57
CA THR A 85 -14.16 -14.54 7.49
C THR A 85 -14.55 -13.55 6.40
N ILE A 86 -15.82 -13.56 5.97
CA ILE A 86 -16.34 -12.63 4.95
C ILE A 86 -16.22 -11.17 5.43
N VAL A 87 -16.65 -10.89 6.68
CA VAL A 87 -16.55 -9.54 7.26
C VAL A 87 -15.10 -9.07 7.33
N SER A 88 -14.17 -9.96 7.68
CA SER A 88 -12.74 -9.65 7.73
C SER A 88 -12.19 -9.26 6.37
N ILE A 89 -12.53 -10.01 5.33
CA ILE A 89 -12.13 -9.71 3.94
C ILE A 89 -12.67 -8.34 3.52
N ILE A 90 -13.94 -8.05 3.80
CA ILE A 90 -14.56 -6.76 3.46
C ILE A 90 -13.81 -5.60 4.13
N ILE A 91 -13.50 -5.72 5.42
CA ILE A 91 -12.77 -4.67 6.17
C ILE A 91 -11.37 -4.47 5.61
N LEU A 92 -10.64 -5.54 5.30
CA LEU A 92 -9.30 -5.45 4.70
C LEU A 92 -9.34 -4.76 3.33
N VAL A 93 -10.34 -5.06 2.49
CA VAL A 93 -10.53 -4.39 1.21
C VAL A 93 -10.80 -2.89 1.41
N LEU A 94 -11.70 -2.52 2.33
CA LEU A 94 -12.01 -1.12 2.61
C LEU A 94 -10.78 -0.34 3.09
N ILE A 95 -9.96 -0.94 3.95
CA ILE A 95 -8.70 -0.35 4.43
C ILE A 95 -7.72 -0.19 3.28
N SER A 96 -7.57 -1.20 2.43
CA SER A 96 -6.69 -1.12 1.25
C SER A 96 -7.09 0.02 0.33
N LEU A 97 -8.39 0.15 0.01
CA LEU A 97 -8.92 1.22 -0.83
C LEU A 97 -8.69 2.61 -0.23
N PHE A 98 -8.87 2.73 1.09
CA PHE A 98 -8.59 3.97 1.80
C PHE A 98 -7.10 4.33 1.71
N ASN A 99 -6.22 3.39 2.06
CA ASN A 99 -4.78 3.59 2.09
C ASN A 99 -4.19 3.91 0.72
N SER A 100 -4.71 3.33 -0.36
CA SER A 100 -4.25 3.60 -1.71
C SER A 100 -4.72 4.96 -2.24
N ALA A 101 -5.95 5.37 -1.93
CA ALA A 101 -6.54 6.60 -2.47
C ALA A 101 -6.23 7.85 -1.63
N TYR A 102 -6.04 7.69 -0.32
CA TYR A 102 -5.83 8.82 0.59
C TYR A 102 -4.67 9.75 0.17
N PRO A 103 -3.46 9.26 -0.16
CA PRO A 103 -2.35 10.14 -0.56
C PRO A 103 -2.65 10.89 -1.85
N ILE A 104 -3.34 10.24 -2.77
CA ILE A 104 -3.71 10.80 -4.08
C ILE A 104 -4.67 11.98 -3.88
N LEU A 105 -5.74 11.77 -3.11
CA LEU A 105 -6.73 12.81 -2.86
C LEU A 105 -6.18 13.93 -1.96
N TYR A 106 -5.26 13.61 -1.06
CA TYR A 106 -4.56 14.61 -0.27
C TYR A 106 -3.69 15.52 -1.14
N LEU A 107 -2.89 14.95 -2.04
CA LEU A 107 -2.10 15.74 -2.99
C LEU A 107 -2.98 16.53 -3.97
N LYS A 108 -4.14 15.98 -4.36
CA LYS A 108 -5.14 16.70 -5.16
C LYS A 108 -5.61 17.97 -4.46
N LEU A 109 -5.86 17.92 -3.15
CA LEU A 109 -6.28 19.08 -2.37
C LEU A 109 -5.15 20.11 -2.24
N ILE A 110 -3.91 19.69 -1.99
CA ILE A 110 -2.76 20.62 -2.01
C ILE A 110 -2.62 21.28 -3.38
N ALA A 111 -2.76 20.52 -4.47
CA ALA A 111 -2.69 21.05 -5.83
C ALA A 111 -3.81 22.07 -6.16
N GLN A 112 -4.95 21.99 -5.46
CA GLN A 112 -6.09 22.90 -5.67
C GLN A 112 -6.04 24.14 -4.78
N GLN A 113 -5.55 24.00 -3.55
CA GLN A 113 -5.59 25.07 -2.54
C GLN A 113 -4.23 25.77 -2.36
N ASN A 114 -3.14 25.21 -2.90
CA ASN A 114 -1.75 25.68 -2.72
C ASN A 114 -1.32 25.86 -1.24
N ASN A 115 -2.06 25.28 -0.30
CA ASN A 115 -1.79 25.28 1.13
C ASN A 115 -2.24 23.95 1.77
N ASN A 116 -2.07 23.84 3.09
CA ASN A 116 -2.51 22.71 3.89
C ASN A 116 -3.59 23.09 4.92
N ASP A 117 -4.36 24.15 4.66
CA ASP A 117 -5.36 24.68 5.61
C ASP A 117 -6.69 23.90 5.58
N PHE A 118 -6.74 22.79 4.84
CA PHE A 118 -7.92 21.92 4.79
C PHE A 118 -8.01 20.97 5.98
N THR A 119 -9.24 20.70 6.41
CA THR A 119 -9.50 19.85 7.57
C THR A 119 -9.70 18.37 7.21
N ALA A 120 -9.69 17.49 8.22
CA ALA A 120 -10.02 16.07 8.04
C ALA A 120 -11.42 15.86 7.42
N LYS A 121 -12.37 16.78 7.67
CA LYS A 121 -13.72 16.75 7.10
C LYS A 121 -13.70 16.97 5.59
N GLU A 122 -12.85 17.88 5.09
CA GLU A 122 -12.71 18.13 3.65
C GLU A 122 -12.08 16.95 2.94
N VAL A 123 -11.00 16.36 3.50
CA VAL A 123 -10.39 15.15 2.94
C VAL A 123 -11.40 14.02 2.88
N LEU A 124 -12.18 13.82 3.95
CA LEU A 124 -13.21 12.79 4.00
C LEU A 124 -14.35 13.06 3.01
N LYS A 125 -14.73 14.32 2.80
CA LYS A 125 -15.71 14.72 1.79
C LYS A 125 -15.22 14.36 0.39
N THR A 126 -13.99 14.74 0.04
CA THR A 126 -13.37 14.41 -1.25
C THR A 126 -13.25 12.90 -1.45
N PHE A 127 -12.90 12.16 -0.39
CA PHE A 127 -12.86 10.70 -0.41
C PHE A 127 -14.23 10.09 -0.67
N ARG A 128 -15.27 10.50 0.06
CA ARG A 128 -16.65 10.00 -0.10
C ARG A 128 -17.20 10.31 -1.48
N GLN A 129 -16.93 11.49 -2.03
CA GLN A 129 -17.32 11.85 -3.40
C GLN A 129 -16.61 10.98 -4.46
N SER A 130 -15.40 10.51 -4.14
CA SER A 130 -14.60 9.67 -5.03
C SER A 130 -14.78 8.16 -4.79
N ILE A 131 -15.59 7.73 -3.82
CA ILE A 131 -15.72 6.32 -3.43
C ILE A 131 -16.08 5.43 -4.61
N TRP A 132 -16.99 5.89 -5.47
CA TRP A 132 -17.46 5.14 -6.63
C TRP A 132 -16.41 5.08 -7.73
N LYS A 133 -15.64 6.16 -7.91
CA LYS A 133 -14.48 6.19 -8.79
C LYS A 133 -13.42 5.20 -8.30
N ILE A 134 -13.06 5.25 -7.02
CA ILE A 134 -12.10 4.33 -6.38
C ILE A 134 -12.51 2.86 -6.61
N PHE A 135 -13.78 2.54 -6.35
CA PHE A 135 -14.28 1.18 -6.51
C PHE A 135 -14.27 0.72 -7.98
N LYS A 136 -14.77 1.55 -8.91
CA LYS A 136 -14.75 1.24 -10.35
C LYS A 136 -13.34 1.00 -10.88
N PHE A 137 -12.38 1.86 -10.51
CA PHE A 137 -11.00 1.70 -10.92
C PHE A 137 -10.41 0.39 -10.38
N THR A 138 -10.69 0.06 -9.11
CA THR A 138 -10.18 -1.17 -8.49
C THR A 138 -10.73 -2.42 -9.16
N ILE A 139 -12.02 -2.44 -9.53
CA ILE A 139 -12.61 -3.54 -10.31
C ILE A 139 -11.95 -3.64 -11.69
N GLY A 140 -11.77 -2.52 -12.39
CA GLY A 140 -11.06 -2.52 -13.67
C GLY A 140 -9.63 -3.05 -13.55
N LEU A 141 -8.91 -2.63 -12.50
CA LEU A 141 -7.57 -3.12 -12.22
C LEU A 141 -7.55 -4.63 -11.95
N LEU A 142 -8.50 -5.14 -11.15
CA LEU A 142 -8.59 -6.55 -10.77
C LEU A 142 -8.90 -7.49 -11.95
N PHE A 143 -9.79 -7.09 -12.86
CA PHE A 143 -10.22 -7.97 -13.95
C PHE A 143 -9.50 -7.75 -15.28
N ILE A 144 -8.86 -6.60 -15.49
CA ILE A 144 -8.22 -6.27 -16.76
C ILE A 144 -6.70 -6.23 -16.58
N VAL A 145 -6.22 -5.39 -15.66
CA VAL A 145 -4.78 -5.15 -15.51
C VAL A 145 -4.10 -6.33 -14.82
N MET A 146 -4.66 -6.85 -13.72
CA MET A 146 -4.07 -7.95 -12.96
C MET A 146 -3.83 -9.22 -13.79
N PRO A 147 -4.80 -9.74 -14.58
CA PRO A 147 -4.54 -10.87 -15.46
C PRO A 147 -3.42 -10.61 -16.47
N ALA A 148 -3.35 -9.41 -17.04
CA ALA A 148 -2.28 -9.02 -17.94
C ALA A 148 -0.91 -8.97 -17.23
N LEU A 149 -0.86 -8.46 -15.99
CA LEU A 149 0.35 -8.48 -15.17
C LEU A 149 0.80 -9.90 -14.82
N PHE A 150 -0.14 -10.83 -14.54
CA PHE A 150 0.20 -12.23 -14.29
C PHE A 150 0.85 -12.88 -15.51
N ILE A 151 0.27 -12.68 -16.71
CA ILE A 151 0.84 -13.21 -17.96
C ILE A 151 2.26 -12.64 -18.17
N LEU A 152 2.43 -11.33 -17.94
CA LEU A 152 3.74 -10.68 -18.05
C LEU A 152 4.75 -11.26 -17.05
N ILE A 153 4.39 -11.41 -15.77
CA ILE A 153 5.28 -11.96 -14.74
C ILE A 153 5.68 -13.40 -15.07
N ILE A 154 4.75 -14.23 -15.56
CA ILE A 154 5.04 -15.59 -16.01
C ILE A 154 6.05 -15.56 -17.17
N ALA A 155 5.83 -14.69 -18.16
CA ALA A 155 6.77 -14.53 -19.27
C ALA A 155 8.15 -14.10 -18.77
N LEU A 156 8.23 -13.08 -17.91
CA LEU A 156 9.49 -12.62 -17.31
C LEU A 156 10.23 -13.72 -16.55
N PHE A 157 9.49 -14.55 -15.82
CA PHE A 157 10.05 -15.70 -15.12
C PHE A 157 10.67 -16.71 -16.08
N PHE A 158 10.02 -17.03 -17.20
CA PHE A 158 10.61 -17.89 -18.22
C PHE A 158 11.87 -17.29 -18.86
N LEU A 159 11.93 -15.96 -19.02
CA LEU A 159 13.14 -15.29 -19.49
C LEU A 159 14.32 -15.40 -18.50
N CYS A 160 14.09 -15.72 -17.21
CA CYS A 160 15.17 -15.95 -16.26
C CYS A 160 16.02 -17.18 -16.63
N PHE A 161 15.45 -18.19 -17.32
CA PHE A 161 16.22 -19.32 -17.83
C PHE A 161 17.28 -18.90 -18.86
N ALA A 162 17.06 -17.78 -19.55
CA ALA A 162 18.01 -17.19 -20.48
C ALA A 162 18.99 -16.20 -19.81
N LEU A 163 19.00 -16.09 -18.47
CA LEU A 163 19.71 -15.09 -17.64
C LEU A 163 19.31 -13.62 -17.88
N VAL A 164 18.80 -13.27 -19.07
CA VAL A 164 18.31 -11.93 -19.42
C VAL A 164 17.07 -11.53 -18.61
N GLY A 165 16.28 -12.50 -18.12
CA GLY A 165 15.09 -12.21 -17.32
C GLY A 165 15.37 -11.53 -15.99
N ILE A 166 16.53 -11.78 -15.35
CA ILE A 166 16.83 -11.20 -14.03
C ILE A 166 16.94 -9.66 -14.10
N PRO A 167 17.80 -9.06 -14.97
CA PRO A 167 17.81 -7.61 -15.16
C PRO A 167 16.44 -7.04 -15.56
N LEU A 168 15.70 -7.79 -16.37
CA LEU A 168 14.40 -7.33 -16.87
C LEU A 168 13.36 -7.24 -15.75
N ILE A 169 13.35 -8.20 -14.81
CA ILE A 169 12.48 -8.15 -13.62
C ILE A 169 12.80 -6.95 -12.73
N ILE A 170 14.09 -6.63 -12.54
CA ILE A 170 14.53 -5.49 -11.72
C ILE A 170 13.95 -4.18 -12.23
N VAL A 171 13.86 -4.01 -13.56
CA VAL A 171 13.24 -2.83 -14.19
C VAL A 171 11.71 -2.97 -14.24
N ALA A 172 11.19 -4.16 -14.53
CA ALA A 172 9.76 -4.37 -14.72
C ALA A 172 8.95 -4.11 -13.44
N ILE A 173 9.41 -4.55 -12.26
CA ILE A 173 8.69 -4.33 -11.00
C ILE A 173 8.40 -2.85 -10.75
N PRO A 174 9.40 -1.94 -10.71
CA PRO A 174 9.14 -0.53 -10.53
C PRO A 174 8.36 0.08 -11.70
N THR A 175 8.57 -0.37 -12.94
CA THR A 175 7.75 0.07 -14.09
C THR A 175 6.27 -0.22 -13.91
N LEU A 176 5.91 -1.45 -13.53
CA LEU A 176 4.52 -1.85 -13.35
C LEU A 176 3.87 -1.12 -12.18
N PHE A 177 4.60 -0.99 -11.07
CA PHE A 177 4.14 -0.23 -9.92
C PHE A 177 3.85 1.23 -10.29
N THR A 178 4.80 1.91 -10.93
CA THR A 178 4.64 3.30 -11.34
C THR A 178 3.51 3.45 -12.35
N PHE A 179 3.42 2.56 -13.34
CA PHE A 179 2.34 2.57 -14.32
C PHE A 179 0.96 2.49 -13.65
N VAL A 180 0.76 1.56 -12.72
CA VAL A 180 -0.51 1.41 -11.98
C VAL A 180 -0.80 2.64 -11.13
N HIS A 181 0.20 3.18 -10.42
CA HIS A 181 0.01 4.35 -9.58
C HIS A 181 -0.28 5.61 -10.38
N LEU A 182 0.46 5.90 -11.45
CA LEU A 182 0.19 7.05 -12.32
C LEU A 182 -1.18 6.94 -13.00
N SER A 183 -1.60 5.72 -13.37
CA SER A 183 -2.95 5.48 -13.89
C SER A 183 -4.01 5.84 -12.86
N TYR A 184 -3.76 5.49 -11.59
CA TYR A 184 -4.70 5.77 -10.52
C TYR A 184 -4.74 7.25 -10.14
N TYR A 185 -3.58 7.93 -10.12
CA TYR A 185 -3.48 9.38 -10.01
C TYR A 185 -4.29 10.05 -11.12
N SER A 186 -4.09 9.65 -12.37
CA SER A 186 -4.82 10.22 -13.51
C SER A 186 -6.33 10.03 -13.37
N TYR A 187 -6.78 8.83 -12.99
CA TYR A 187 -8.20 8.53 -12.85
C TYR A 187 -8.91 9.28 -11.70
N LEU A 188 -8.21 9.51 -10.58
CA LEU A 188 -8.79 10.18 -9.41
C LEU A 188 -8.65 11.70 -9.43
N THR A 189 -7.60 12.20 -10.07
CA THR A 189 -7.33 13.65 -10.11
C THR A 189 -8.01 14.34 -11.28
N GLU A 190 -8.12 13.66 -12.43
CA GLU A 190 -8.67 14.19 -13.66
C GLU A 190 -10.01 13.51 -14.01
N GLU A 191 -10.73 14.06 -14.99
CA GLU A 191 -12.00 13.50 -15.48
C GLU A 191 -11.76 12.47 -16.61
N LYS A 192 -10.76 11.60 -16.45
CA LYS A 192 -10.40 10.57 -17.44
C LYS A 192 -11.16 9.26 -17.19
N SER A 193 -11.51 8.57 -18.27
CA SER A 193 -12.04 7.21 -18.21
C SER A 193 -10.95 6.20 -17.81
N PHE A 194 -11.33 4.94 -17.54
CA PHE A 194 -10.39 3.91 -17.08
C PHE A 194 -9.24 3.69 -18.08
N PHE A 195 -9.58 3.45 -19.35
CA PHE A 195 -8.58 3.21 -20.40
C PHE A 195 -7.81 4.47 -20.78
N GLU A 196 -8.46 5.65 -20.75
CA GLU A 196 -7.75 6.93 -20.93
C GLU A 196 -6.70 7.16 -19.84
N SER A 197 -7.00 6.78 -18.60
CA SER A 197 -6.08 6.92 -17.47
C SER A 197 -4.88 5.97 -17.60
N LEU A 198 -5.11 4.74 -18.06
CA LEU A 198 -4.04 3.79 -18.38
C LEU A 198 -3.15 4.32 -19.52
N ASN A 199 -3.75 4.82 -20.60
CA ASN A 199 -3.00 5.37 -21.73
C ASN A 199 -2.21 6.63 -21.33
N HIS A 200 -2.81 7.50 -20.52
CA HIS A 200 -2.13 8.69 -20.02
C HIS A 200 -0.92 8.31 -19.16
N ALA A 201 -1.07 7.36 -18.25
CA ALA A 201 0.05 6.87 -17.45
C ALA A 201 1.17 6.27 -18.32
N TYR A 202 0.82 5.55 -19.38
CA TYR A 202 1.80 5.02 -20.33
C TYR A 202 2.60 6.13 -21.02
N ILE A 203 1.93 7.21 -21.43
CA ILE A 203 2.59 8.39 -22.03
C ILE A 203 3.54 9.03 -21.01
N LEU A 204 3.09 9.28 -19.78
CA LEU A 204 3.91 9.86 -18.72
C LEU A 204 5.14 9.01 -18.39
N VAL A 205 4.97 7.68 -18.22
CA VAL A 205 6.09 6.76 -17.93
C VAL A 205 7.14 6.79 -19.06
N LYS A 206 6.73 6.99 -20.31
CA LYS A 206 7.64 7.05 -21.45
C LYS A 206 8.40 8.37 -21.58
N GLU A 207 7.81 9.46 -21.10
CA GLU A 207 8.38 10.81 -21.22
C GLU A 207 9.76 10.92 -20.57
N ASP A 208 9.89 10.41 -19.33
CA ASP A 208 11.17 10.33 -18.62
C ASP A 208 11.32 8.98 -17.91
N PHE A 209 11.41 7.91 -18.71
CA PHE A 209 11.41 6.53 -18.23
C PHE A 209 12.50 6.26 -17.19
N TRP A 210 13.75 6.56 -17.50
CA TRP A 210 14.87 6.16 -16.63
C TRP A 210 14.89 6.91 -15.30
N SER A 211 14.58 8.20 -15.29
CA SER A 211 14.53 8.98 -14.05
C SER A 211 13.33 8.54 -13.19
N THR A 212 12.19 8.34 -13.82
CA THR A 212 10.93 7.93 -13.16
C THR A 212 11.04 6.53 -12.56
N ILE A 213 11.50 5.55 -13.33
CA ILE A 213 11.64 4.17 -12.88
C ILE A 213 12.80 4.04 -11.90
N GLY A 214 13.91 4.72 -12.15
CA GLY A 214 15.06 4.75 -11.24
C GLY A 214 14.72 5.33 -9.88
N ALA A 215 14.02 6.47 -9.84
CA ALA A 215 13.57 7.06 -8.57
C ALA A 215 12.58 6.13 -7.83
N SER A 216 11.60 5.58 -8.54
CA SER A 216 10.61 4.67 -7.95
C SER A 216 11.27 3.41 -7.38
N PHE A 217 12.24 2.84 -8.10
CA PHE A 217 13.02 1.69 -7.66
C PHE A 217 13.85 2.00 -6.40
N ILE A 218 14.54 3.14 -6.37
CA ILE A 218 15.37 3.53 -5.22
C ILE A 218 14.48 3.73 -3.99
N VAL A 219 13.35 4.46 -4.11
CA VAL A 219 12.44 4.65 -2.98
C VAL A 219 11.83 3.31 -2.55
N MET A 220 11.47 2.41 -3.46
CA MET A 220 11.04 1.05 -3.11
C MET A 220 12.08 0.33 -2.28
N ILE A 221 13.34 0.28 -2.72
CA ILE A 221 14.40 -0.39 -1.98
C ILE A 221 14.56 0.22 -0.59
N ILE A 222 14.62 1.56 -0.47
CA ILE A 222 14.76 2.23 0.81
C ILE A 222 13.63 1.82 1.76
N ILE A 223 12.38 1.87 1.28
CA ILE A 223 11.21 1.53 2.07
C ILE A 223 11.18 0.04 2.44
N GLN A 224 11.48 -0.84 1.50
CA GLN A 224 11.53 -2.29 1.75
C GLN A 224 12.64 -2.65 2.75
N MET A 225 13.81 -2.00 2.69
CA MET A 225 14.89 -2.24 3.66
C MET A 225 14.48 -1.80 5.07
N VAL A 226 13.80 -0.65 5.21
CA VAL A 226 13.30 -0.18 6.50
C VAL A 226 12.23 -1.12 7.05
N GLN A 227 11.25 -1.52 6.23
CA GLN A 227 10.21 -2.47 6.64
C GLN A 227 10.82 -3.83 7.01
N ALA A 228 11.71 -4.38 6.18
CA ALA A 228 12.38 -5.65 6.45
C ALA A 228 13.17 -5.63 7.75
N SER A 229 13.85 -4.52 8.07
CA SER A 229 14.60 -4.36 9.32
C SER A 229 13.68 -4.40 10.54
N ILE A 230 12.54 -3.70 10.47
CA ILE A 230 11.54 -3.68 11.55
C ILE A 230 10.91 -5.06 11.72
N THR A 231 10.51 -5.68 10.61
CA THR A 231 9.93 -7.02 10.62
C THR A 231 10.93 -8.02 11.20
N MET A 232 12.19 -8.01 10.73
CA MET A 232 13.26 -8.87 11.23
C MET A 232 13.49 -8.70 12.74
N PHE A 233 13.43 -7.47 13.26
CA PHE A 233 13.49 -7.22 14.71
C PHE A 233 12.38 -7.97 15.46
N PHE A 234 11.11 -7.87 15.02
CA PHE A 234 10.00 -8.59 15.65
C PHE A 234 10.11 -10.11 15.50
N TYR A 235 10.63 -10.60 14.38
CA TYR A 235 10.92 -12.03 14.20
C TYR A 235 11.94 -12.53 15.24
N PHE A 236 13.05 -11.79 15.44
CA PHE A 236 14.03 -12.17 16.46
C PHE A 236 13.44 -12.13 17.86
N VAL A 237 12.66 -11.10 18.21
CA VAL A 237 11.95 -11.03 19.50
C VAL A 237 11.07 -12.27 19.70
N GLY A 238 10.30 -12.67 18.68
CA GLY A 238 9.46 -13.87 18.74
C GLY A 238 10.25 -15.17 18.93
N ILE A 239 11.34 -15.34 18.20
CA ILE A 239 12.22 -16.51 18.31
C ILE A 239 12.86 -16.59 19.69
N PHE A 240 13.43 -15.48 20.20
CA PHE A 240 14.05 -15.46 21.53
C PHE A 240 13.03 -15.71 22.64
N ALA A 241 11.83 -15.14 22.55
CA ALA A 241 10.76 -15.40 23.49
C ALA A 241 10.36 -16.89 23.49
N PHE A 242 10.27 -17.51 22.32
CA PHE A 242 9.98 -18.94 22.19
C PHE A 242 11.08 -19.82 22.78
N ILE A 243 12.35 -19.56 22.45
CA ILE A 243 13.49 -20.32 22.98
C ILE A 243 13.55 -20.20 24.50
N PHE A 244 13.39 -18.99 25.06
CA PHE A 244 13.38 -18.79 26.51
C PHE A 244 12.24 -19.56 27.18
N PHE A 245 11.05 -19.53 26.57
CA PHE A 245 9.91 -20.31 27.05
C PHE A 245 10.18 -21.82 27.02
N ALA A 246 10.77 -22.34 25.95
CA ALA A 246 11.11 -23.77 25.82
C ALA A 246 12.17 -24.21 26.84
N ILE A 247 13.21 -23.39 27.08
CA ILE A 247 14.25 -23.67 28.09
C ILE A 247 13.66 -23.66 29.50
N ALA A 248 12.75 -22.72 29.79
CA ALA A 248 12.10 -22.62 31.09
C ALA A 248 11.09 -23.75 31.36
N ASN A 249 10.67 -24.50 30.34
CA ASN A 249 9.70 -25.59 30.44
C ASN A 249 10.27 -26.88 29.82
N PRO A 250 11.10 -27.66 30.54
CA PRO A 250 11.80 -28.83 30.00
C PRO A 250 10.90 -29.95 29.46
N ASP A 251 9.65 -30.03 29.91
CA ASP A 251 8.64 -30.99 29.42
C ASP A 251 7.73 -30.42 28.31
N PHE A 252 8.10 -29.28 27.70
CA PHE A 252 7.32 -28.63 26.64
C PHE A 252 6.98 -29.56 25.47
N GLU A 253 7.84 -30.52 25.14
CA GLU A 253 7.59 -31.52 24.09
C GLU A 253 6.43 -32.49 24.39
N LYS A 254 6.06 -32.67 25.67
CA LYS A 254 4.99 -33.58 26.11
C LYS A 254 3.68 -32.86 26.40
N SER A 255 3.69 -31.52 26.45
CA SER A 255 2.48 -30.71 26.63
C SER A 255 1.78 -30.46 25.30
N SER A 256 0.45 -30.58 25.26
CA SER A 256 -0.31 -30.10 24.12
C SER A 256 -0.04 -28.61 23.93
N PHE A 257 0.27 -28.20 22.70
CA PHE A 257 0.63 -26.82 22.38
C PHE A 257 -0.58 -25.90 22.60
N GLN A 258 -0.73 -25.40 23.82
CA GLN A 258 -1.78 -24.45 24.19
C GLN A 258 -1.16 -23.07 24.38
N VAL A 259 -1.42 -22.19 23.42
CA VAL A 259 -0.93 -20.80 23.49
C VAL A 259 -1.79 -20.00 24.46
N SER A 260 -1.15 -19.45 25.49
CA SER A 260 -1.81 -18.58 26.47
C SER A 260 -2.49 -17.38 25.78
N PRO A 261 -3.70 -16.97 26.22
CA PRO A 261 -4.36 -15.76 25.73
C PRO A 261 -3.47 -14.51 25.80
N VAL A 262 -2.56 -14.42 26.78
CA VAL A 262 -1.62 -13.30 26.92
C VAL A 262 -0.65 -13.22 25.73
N ILE A 263 -0.16 -14.37 25.26
CA ILE A 263 0.73 -14.44 24.08
C ILE A 263 -0.04 -14.04 22.82
N ILE A 264 -1.30 -14.48 22.68
CA ILE A 264 -2.15 -14.10 21.55
C ILE A 264 -2.38 -12.58 21.52
N ILE A 265 -2.62 -11.96 22.68
CA ILE A 265 -2.76 -10.50 22.80
C ILE A 265 -1.45 -9.80 22.41
N LEU A 266 -0.30 -10.27 22.91
CA LEU A 266 1.00 -9.71 22.57
C LEU A 266 1.28 -9.78 21.06
N LEU A 267 1.05 -10.94 20.44
CA LEU A 267 1.20 -11.13 18.98
C LEU A 267 0.27 -10.21 18.19
N THR A 268 -0.96 -10.01 18.68
CA THR A 268 -1.92 -9.07 18.08
C THR A 268 -1.38 -7.63 18.14
N ILE A 269 -0.85 -7.19 19.28
CA ILE A 269 -0.27 -5.85 19.44
C ILE A 269 0.91 -5.66 18.49
N VAL A 270 1.81 -6.64 18.41
CA VAL A 270 2.96 -6.61 17.49
C VAL A 270 2.49 -6.54 16.04
N PHE A 271 1.49 -7.34 15.66
CA PHE A 271 0.91 -7.28 14.31
C PHE A 271 0.34 -5.90 13.99
N VAL A 272 -0.47 -5.34 14.88
CA VAL A 272 -1.07 -4.01 14.68
C VAL A 272 0.03 -2.95 14.53
N LEU A 273 1.10 -3.03 15.32
CA LEU A 273 2.22 -2.10 15.22
C LEU A 273 2.97 -2.23 13.89
N ILE A 274 3.26 -3.46 13.44
CA ILE A 274 3.87 -3.70 12.12
C ILE A 274 2.95 -3.16 11.01
N LEU A 275 1.64 -3.39 11.12
CA LEU A 275 0.67 -2.92 10.14
C LEU A 275 0.59 -1.39 10.10
N VAL A 276 0.60 -0.71 11.25
CA VAL A 276 0.66 0.76 11.32
C VAL A 276 1.93 1.29 10.66
N LEU A 277 3.08 0.72 10.99
CA LEU A 277 4.37 1.12 10.40
C LEU A 277 4.38 0.87 8.88
N SER A 278 3.93 -0.29 8.43
CA SER A 278 3.80 -0.63 7.02
C SER A 278 2.93 0.39 6.27
N ASN A 279 1.83 0.84 6.87
CA ASN A 279 0.99 1.87 6.28
C ASN A 279 1.72 3.21 6.18
N ILE A 280 2.42 3.65 7.23
CA ILE A 280 3.22 4.88 7.20
C ILE A 280 4.21 4.84 6.04
N PHE A 281 4.98 3.75 5.92
CA PHE A 281 5.99 3.61 4.88
C PHE A 281 5.40 3.47 3.48
N ASN A 282 4.27 2.76 3.33
CA ASN A 282 3.60 2.64 2.04
C ASN A 282 3.11 4.00 1.52
N ASN A 283 2.63 4.89 2.42
CA ASN A 283 2.28 6.26 2.04
C ASN A 283 3.46 7.01 1.41
N ILE A 284 4.70 6.72 1.79
CA ILE A 284 5.89 7.34 1.18
C ILE A 284 6.03 6.94 -0.28
N LEU A 285 5.79 5.67 -0.60
CA LEU A 285 5.81 5.18 -1.98
C LEU A 285 4.72 5.85 -2.82
N VAL A 286 3.49 5.90 -2.32
CA VAL A 286 2.38 6.53 -3.06
C VAL A 286 2.64 8.02 -3.29
N ILE A 287 3.12 8.75 -2.26
CA ILE A 287 3.50 10.16 -2.40
C ILE A 287 4.61 10.33 -3.44
N ASN A 288 5.63 9.46 -3.45
CA ASN A 288 6.67 9.51 -4.47
C ASN A 288 6.10 9.41 -5.89
N GLN A 289 5.13 8.52 -6.11
CA GLN A 289 4.42 8.44 -7.39
C GLN A 289 3.61 9.70 -7.69
N GLY A 290 3.05 10.34 -6.68
CA GLY A 290 2.40 11.65 -6.82
C GLY A 290 3.37 12.75 -7.23
N ILE A 291 4.56 12.81 -6.63
CA ILE A 291 5.60 13.78 -7.01
C ILE A 291 6.02 13.57 -8.47
N ILE A 292 6.18 12.32 -8.90
CA ILE A 292 6.43 11.96 -10.30
C ILE A 292 5.27 12.43 -11.19
N TYR A 293 4.02 12.11 -10.82
CA TYR A 293 2.82 12.50 -11.58
C TYR A 293 2.73 14.01 -11.83
N TYR A 294 2.84 14.82 -10.77
CA TYR A 294 2.73 16.27 -10.87
C TYR A 294 3.94 16.91 -11.55
N SER A 295 5.12 16.28 -11.47
CA SER A 295 6.30 16.72 -12.20
C SER A 295 6.15 16.53 -13.71
N LEU A 296 5.71 15.35 -14.16
CA LEU A 296 5.55 15.06 -15.59
C LEU A 296 4.37 15.87 -16.17
N GLY A 297 3.31 16.07 -15.39
CA GLY A 297 2.21 16.98 -15.76
C GLY A 297 2.55 18.48 -15.72
N SER A 298 3.76 18.88 -15.31
CA SER A 298 4.11 20.30 -15.12
C SER A 298 4.33 21.05 -16.43
N GLU A 299 4.85 20.41 -17.48
CA GLU A 299 5.14 21.11 -18.75
C GLU A 299 3.87 21.72 -19.35
N ASN A 300 2.78 20.96 -19.40
CA ASN A 300 1.50 21.44 -19.92
C ASN A 300 0.91 22.61 -19.11
N LYS A 301 1.13 22.65 -17.78
CA LYS A 301 0.61 23.72 -16.93
C LYS A 301 1.48 24.95 -16.92
N ILE A 302 2.81 24.79 -16.89
CA ILE A 302 3.75 25.91 -16.96
C ILE A 302 3.58 26.63 -18.29
N SER A 303 3.48 25.91 -19.41
CA SER A 303 3.22 26.51 -20.72
C SER A 303 1.86 27.24 -20.78
N ALA A 304 0.81 26.70 -20.16
CA ALA A 304 -0.49 27.39 -20.11
C ALA A 304 -0.42 28.70 -19.31
N THR A 305 0.25 28.69 -18.15
CA THR A 305 0.43 29.89 -17.32
C THR A 305 1.33 30.93 -18.00
N GLU A 306 2.38 30.51 -18.71
CA GLU A 306 3.22 31.41 -19.50
C GLU A 306 2.40 32.09 -20.62
N ILE A 307 1.57 31.34 -21.34
CA ILE A 307 0.68 31.90 -22.38
C ILE A 307 -0.31 32.91 -21.80
N GLU A 308 -0.94 32.59 -20.66
CA GLU A 308 -1.85 33.51 -19.96
C GLU A 308 -1.13 34.79 -19.51
N SER A 309 0.11 34.67 -19.01
CA SER A 309 0.92 35.82 -18.59
C SER A 309 1.35 36.73 -19.76
N ILE A 310 1.53 36.16 -20.95
CA ILE A 310 1.78 36.93 -22.18
C ILE A 310 0.50 37.63 -22.64
N GLY A 311 -0.67 36.99 -22.46
CA GLY A 311 -1.97 37.57 -22.74
C GLY A 311 -2.29 38.77 -21.83
N SER A 312 -2.05 38.65 -20.52
CA SER A 312 -2.33 39.71 -19.54
C SER A 312 -1.41 40.92 -19.64
N ASN A 313 -0.22 40.77 -20.24
CA ASN A 313 0.74 41.87 -20.43
C ASN A 313 0.50 42.64 -21.75
N ASN A 314 -0.49 42.23 -22.54
CA ASN A 314 -0.87 42.87 -23.81
C ASN A 314 -2.24 43.56 -23.76
N GLU A 315 -2.85 43.69 -22.58
CA GLU A 315 -4.00 44.58 -22.29
C GLU A 315 -3.52 45.84 -21.56
#